data_AF-A0A6J6Z6T0-F1
#
_entry.id   AF-A0A6J6Z6T0-F1
#
_cell.length_a   1.000
_cell.length_b   1.000
_cell.length_c   1.000
_cell.angle_alpha   90.00
_cell.angle_beta   90.00
_cell.angle_gamma   90.00
#
_symmetry.space_group_name_H-M   'P 1'
#
loop_
_entity.id
_entity.type
_entity.pdbx_description
1 polymer ?
#
loop_
_entity_poly.entity_id
_entity_poly.type
_entity_poly.pdbx_seq_one_letter_code
_entity_poly.pdbx_strand_id
1 'polypeptide(L)'
;MMTTIRAVLPDADEPKREKSTNTPAHGEERRVEAVQREVDAVTFWERGEEPEFGRIAFFTDAVFAIALTLLVLDLRLPRMSGNPDDPASILNALGDLTPKFVSFGIAFALLAKYWIANHGFFARIGRFDKRYLTICMCYLATVAFLPFPTSLIGEYESNPISGVLFALSLAAVSGLETVLLWHAQRAGLMRTPASEQVYRWQVSVALIPFTMFLVTIPLAFVSPTVMLLSWIVIAPLAGRWAHRRKPAALTSRQNPIPDGDSCE
;
A
#
# COMPACT_ATOMS: atom_id res chain seq x y z
N MET A 1 -16.22 51.66 89.77
CA MET A 1 -17.61 51.22 90.01
C MET A 1 -17.87 50.03 89.09
N MET A 2 -17.98 48.83 89.68
CA MET A 2 -18.49 47.54 89.15
C MET A 2 -17.77 46.96 87.91
N THR A 3 -16.89 45.95 87.99
CA THR A 3 -17.03 44.55 88.47
C THR A 3 -18.19 43.79 87.81
N THR A 4 -17.90 42.83 86.93
CA THR A 4 -18.57 41.52 86.87
C THR A 4 -17.63 40.48 86.22
N ILE A 5 -17.67 39.27 86.80
CA ILE A 5 -16.80 38.12 86.67
C ILE A 5 -17.57 36.96 85.97
N ARG A 6 -16.82 36.09 85.26
CA ARG A 6 -17.08 34.68 84.87
C ARG A 6 -18.19 34.34 83.86
N ALA A 7 -17.82 33.54 82.87
CA ALA A 7 -18.08 32.08 82.91
C ALA A 7 -17.11 31.31 82.00
N VAL A 8 -16.57 30.22 82.56
CA VAL A 8 -15.77 29.18 81.91
C VAL A 8 -16.74 28.08 81.47
N LEU A 9 -16.61 27.57 80.25
CA LEU A 9 -17.19 26.30 79.80
C LEU A 9 -16.07 25.42 79.20
N PRO A 10 -16.08 24.09 79.41
CA PRO A 10 -15.02 23.19 78.98
C PRO A 10 -15.29 22.54 77.61
N ASP A 11 -14.19 22.39 76.88
CA ASP A 11 -13.72 21.33 75.98
C ASP A 11 -14.64 20.66 74.94
N ALA A 12 -14.18 20.69 73.68
CA ALA A 12 -14.49 19.68 72.67
C ALA A 12 -13.30 19.61 71.70
N ASP A 13 -12.49 18.56 71.86
CA ASP A 13 -11.49 18.09 70.90
C ASP A 13 -12.05 18.12 69.47
N GLU A 14 -11.46 18.95 68.62
CA GLU A 14 -11.75 18.97 67.19
C GLU A 14 -10.94 17.83 66.54
N PRO A 15 -11.59 16.83 65.91
CA PRO A 15 -10.84 15.76 65.25
C PRO A 15 -10.10 16.36 64.06
N LYS A 16 -8.75 16.26 64.08
CA LYS A 16 -7.89 16.60 62.94
C LYS A 16 -8.37 15.83 61.71
N ARG A 17 -9.07 16.54 60.81
CA ARG A 17 -9.41 16.06 59.47
C ARG A 17 -8.10 15.88 58.70
N GLU A 18 -7.59 14.66 58.71
CA GLU A 18 -6.58 14.20 57.78
C GLU A 18 -7.16 14.35 56.37
N LYS A 19 -6.72 15.39 55.65
CA LYS A 19 -7.03 15.56 54.23
C LYS A 19 -6.32 14.42 53.50
N SER A 20 -7.03 13.31 53.31
CA SER A 20 -6.70 12.32 52.30
C SER A 20 -6.66 13.04 50.96
N THR A 21 -5.46 13.41 50.54
CA THR A 21 -5.17 13.86 49.18
C THR A 21 -5.13 12.65 48.26
N ASN A 22 -6.24 11.92 48.19
CA ASN A 22 -6.52 11.08 47.02
C ASN A 22 -7.06 12.03 45.94
N THR A 23 -6.14 12.64 45.20
CA THR A 23 -6.46 13.48 44.05
C THR A 23 -7.29 12.66 43.04
N PRO A 24 -8.57 13.00 42.81
CA PRO A 24 -9.48 12.22 41.96
C PRO A 24 -9.02 12.08 40.50
N ALA A 25 -8.19 13.02 40.04
CA ALA A 25 -7.70 13.10 38.66
C ALA A 25 -6.99 11.82 38.19
N HIS A 26 -6.25 11.15 39.09
CA HIS A 26 -5.39 10.02 38.70
C HIS A 26 -6.17 8.69 38.52
N GLY A 27 -7.42 8.62 39.01
CA GLY A 27 -8.33 7.50 38.76
C GLY A 27 -9.16 7.69 37.48
N GLU A 28 -9.50 8.94 37.16
CA GLU A 28 -10.23 9.31 35.95
C GLU A 28 -9.34 9.18 34.70
N GLU A 29 -8.09 9.66 34.76
CA GLU A 29 -7.08 9.46 33.70
C GLU A 29 -6.87 7.97 33.39
N ARG A 30 -6.70 7.12 34.41
CA ARG A 30 -6.55 5.66 34.22
C ARG A 30 -7.78 5.01 33.61
N ARG A 31 -8.97 5.49 33.94
CA ARG A 31 -10.23 4.98 33.36
C ARG A 31 -10.36 5.39 31.90
N VAL A 32 -9.99 6.63 31.55
CA VAL A 32 -9.95 7.12 30.17
C VAL A 32 -8.94 6.34 29.34
N GLU A 33 -7.73 6.10 29.87
CA GLU A 33 -6.72 5.27 29.20
C GLU A 33 -7.18 3.83 28.97
N ALA A 34 -7.87 3.23 29.96
CA ALA A 34 -8.38 1.87 29.84
C ALA A 34 -9.45 1.77 28.73
N VAL A 35 -10.39 2.71 28.70
CA VAL A 35 -11.42 2.78 27.64
C VAL A 35 -10.78 3.04 26.27
N GLN A 36 -9.76 3.91 26.18
CA GLN A 36 -9.07 4.17 24.93
C GLN A 36 -8.37 2.92 24.40
N ARG A 37 -7.71 2.13 25.26
CA ARG A 37 -7.10 0.86 24.86
C ARG A 37 -8.12 -0.16 24.36
N GLU A 38 -9.29 -0.23 25.01
CA GLU A 38 -10.38 -1.12 24.57
C GLU A 38 -10.92 -0.70 23.19
N VAL A 39 -11.11 0.61 22.97
CA VAL A 39 -11.51 1.14 21.66
C VAL A 39 -10.43 0.87 20.61
N ASP A 40 -9.15 1.09 20.94
CA ASP A 40 -8.04 0.86 20.02
C ASP A 40 -7.93 -0.62 19.64
N ALA A 41 -8.12 -1.54 20.60
CA ALA A 41 -8.11 -2.98 20.35
C ALA A 41 -9.25 -3.44 19.41
N VAL A 42 -10.40 -2.78 19.42
CA VAL A 42 -11.53 -3.11 18.52
C VAL A 42 -11.42 -2.42 17.16
N THR A 43 -10.65 -1.33 17.06
CA THR A 43 -10.57 -0.51 15.85
C THR A 43 -9.31 -0.72 15.01
N PHE A 44 -8.25 -1.26 15.63
CA PHE A 44 -6.97 -1.53 14.99
C PHE A 44 -6.56 -3.00 15.10
N TRP A 45 -5.88 -3.48 14.07
CA TRP A 45 -5.29 -4.82 14.03
C TRP A 45 -3.77 -4.71 14.07
N GLU A 46 -3.15 -5.06 15.20
CA GLU A 46 -1.71 -4.92 15.41
C GLU A 46 -0.89 -6.12 14.89
N ARG A 47 0.33 -5.85 14.43
CA ARG A 47 1.26 -6.89 13.99
C ARG A 47 1.93 -7.57 15.18
N GLY A 48 1.63 -8.85 15.38
CA GLY A 48 2.34 -9.74 16.30
C GLY A 48 1.49 -10.23 17.46
N GLU A 49 0.41 -9.51 17.79
CA GLU A 49 -0.55 -9.91 18.83
C GLU A 49 -1.72 -10.72 18.25
N GLU A 50 -2.11 -10.44 17.00
CA GLU A 50 -3.32 -11.01 16.39
C GLU A 50 -3.01 -11.81 15.10
N PRO A 51 -3.53 -13.04 14.95
CA PRO A 51 -3.45 -13.80 13.69
C PRO A 51 -4.14 -13.09 12.52
N GLU A 52 -5.01 -12.12 12.79
CA GLU A 52 -5.75 -11.34 11.81
C GLU A 52 -4.85 -10.49 10.91
N PHE A 53 -3.76 -9.93 11.44
CA PHE A 53 -2.78 -9.18 10.65
C PHE A 53 -2.20 -10.05 9.51
N GLY A 54 -1.79 -11.27 9.87
CA GLY A 54 -1.23 -12.24 8.92
C GLY A 54 -2.24 -12.69 7.87
N ARG A 55 -3.51 -12.82 8.25
CA ARG A 55 -4.61 -13.16 7.32
C ARG A 55 -4.82 -12.10 6.23
N ILE A 56 -4.70 -10.82 6.57
CA ILE A 56 -4.85 -9.73 5.58
C ILE A 56 -3.72 -9.74 4.56
N ALA A 57 -2.48 -9.95 5.02
CA ALA A 57 -1.32 -10.08 4.13
C ALA A 57 -1.48 -11.30 3.21
N PHE A 58 -1.83 -12.46 3.79
CA PHE A 58 -2.08 -13.69 3.03
C PHE A 58 -3.19 -13.52 1.99
N PHE A 59 -4.32 -12.91 2.36
CA PHE A 59 -5.42 -12.66 1.45
C PHE A 59 -4.99 -11.78 0.27
N THR A 60 -4.20 -10.75 0.54
CA THR A 60 -3.65 -9.88 -0.52
C THR A 60 -2.75 -10.67 -1.46
N ASP A 61 -1.80 -11.45 -0.92
CA ASP A 61 -0.88 -12.27 -1.71
C ASP A 61 -1.64 -13.31 -2.56
N ALA A 62 -2.69 -13.92 -2.02
CA ALA A 62 -3.55 -14.86 -2.74
C ALA A 62 -4.26 -14.20 -3.93
N VAL A 63 -4.80 -12.98 -3.76
CA VAL A 63 -5.43 -12.25 -4.86
C VAL A 63 -4.43 -11.92 -5.97
N PHE A 64 -3.21 -11.50 -5.64
CA PHE A 64 -2.15 -11.29 -6.62
C PHE A 64 -1.77 -12.57 -7.36
N ALA A 65 -1.61 -13.69 -6.65
CA ALA A 65 -1.27 -14.97 -7.25
C ALA A 65 -2.35 -15.45 -8.23
N ILE A 66 -3.63 -15.30 -7.87
CA ILE A 66 -4.75 -15.61 -8.76
C ILE A 66 -4.75 -14.68 -9.97
N ALA A 67 -4.64 -13.36 -9.78
CA ALA A 67 -4.63 -12.42 -10.89
C ALA A 67 -3.49 -12.68 -11.89
N LEU A 68 -2.28 -12.97 -11.39
CA LEU A 68 -1.12 -13.31 -12.22
C LEU A 68 -1.33 -14.59 -13.04
N THR A 69 -1.95 -15.61 -12.47
CA THR A 69 -2.22 -16.87 -13.18
C THR A 69 -3.39 -16.76 -14.15
N LEU A 70 -4.40 -15.93 -13.85
CA LEU A 70 -5.52 -15.68 -14.77
C LEU A 70 -5.09 -14.98 -16.07
N LEU A 71 -4.00 -14.20 -16.05
CA LEU A 71 -3.48 -13.54 -17.26
C LEU A 71 -3.18 -14.52 -18.40
N VAL A 72 -2.78 -15.76 -18.08
CA VAL A 72 -2.40 -16.75 -19.11
C VAL A 72 -3.61 -17.40 -19.79
N LEU A 73 -4.79 -17.36 -19.18
CA LEU A 73 -5.96 -18.14 -19.62
C LEU A 73 -6.54 -17.72 -20.97
N ASP A 74 -6.17 -16.54 -21.45
CA ASP A 74 -6.61 -15.98 -22.71
C ASP A 74 -5.60 -16.16 -23.86
N LEU A 75 -4.44 -16.76 -23.57
CA LEU A 75 -3.47 -17.22 -24.57
C LEU A 75 -3.98 -18.53 -25.19
N ARG A 76 -5.05 -18.44 -25.98
CA ARG A 76 -5.66 -19.57 -26.68
C ARG A 76 -5.27 -19.54 -28.15
N LEU A 77 -4.93 -20.71 -28.69
CA LEU A 77 -4.65 -20.85 -30.12
C LEU A 77 -5.87 -20.39 -30.94
N PRO A 78 -5.66 -19.62 -32.02
CA PRO A 78 -6.72 -19.28 -32.94
C PRO A 78 -7.24 -20.56 -33.63
N ARG A 79 -8.46 -20.49 -34.18
CA ARG A 79 -8.98 -21.60 -34.99
C ARG A 79 -8.11 -21.74 -36.23
N MET A 80 -7.33 -22.81 -36.30
CA MET A 80 -6.46 -23.09 -37.43
C MET A 80 -7.29 -23.39 -38.68
N SER A 81 -6.96 -22.74 -39.79
CA SER A 81 -7.57 -22.99 -41.12
C SER A 81 -6.77 -23.99 -41.98
N GLY A 82 -5.65 -24.51 -41.46
CA GLY A 82 -4.74 -25.44 -42.15
C GLY A 82 -4.73 -26.87 -41.57
N ASN A 83 -3.83 -27.71 -42.09
CA ASN A 83 -3.62 -29.05 -41.56
C ASN A 83 -2.93 -28.96 -40.17
N PRO A 84 -3.53 -29.47 -39.08
CA PRO A 84 -2.91 -29.45 -37.75
C PRO A 84 -1.56 -30.18 -37.69
N ASP A 85 -1.32 -31.13 -38.59
CA ASP A 85 -0.09 -31.92 -38.65
C ASP A 85 1.05 -31.20 -39.39
N ASP A 86 0.79 -30.03 -40.00
CA ASP A 86 1.81 -29.22 -40.67
C ASP A 86 2.49 -28.25 -39.67
N PRO A 87 3.81 -28.35 -39.45
CA PRO A 87 4.54 -27.45 -38.56
C PRO A 87 4.41 -25.96 -38.92
N ALA A 88 4.31 -25.62 -40.21
CA ALA A 88 4.19 -24.23 -40.65
C ALA A 88 2.85 -23.61 -40.23
N SER A 89 1.78 -24.41 -40.23
CA SER A 89 0.46 -23.99 -39.77
C SER A 89 0.45 -23.62 -38.28
N ILE A 90 1.19 -24.35 -37.44
CA ILE A 90 1.35 -24.03 -36.01
C ILE A 90 2.20 -22.77 -35.81
N LEU A 91 3.31 -22.62 -36.55
CA LEU A 91 4.18 -21.44 -36.44
C LEU A 91 3.44 -20.15 -36.83
N ASN A 92 2.62 -20.19 -37.88
CA ASN A 92 1.80 -19.05 -38.28
C ASN A 92 0.76 -18.71 -37.20
N ALA A 93 0.06 -19.71 -36.66
CA ALA A 93 -0.90 -19.51 -35.58
C ALA A 93 -0.26 -18.91 -34.31
N LEU A 94 1.00 -19.24 -34.00
CA LEU A 94 1.77 -18.61 -32.92
C LEU A 94 2.15 -17.16 -33.24
N GLY A 95 2.48 -16.87 -34.51
CA GLY A 95 2.74 -15.50 -34.97
C GLY A 95 1.53 -14.58 -34.75
N ASP A 96 0.33 -15.07 -35.04
CA ASP A 96 -0.93 -14.33 -34.84
C ASP A 96 -1.23 -14.02 -33.36
N LEU A 97 -0.62 -14.76 -32.42
CA LEU A 97 -0.77 -14.53 -30.98
C LEU A 97 0.21 -13.48 -30.42
N THR A 98 1.10 -12.92 -31.24
CA THR A 98 2.09 -11.93 -30.80
C THR A 98 1.48 -10.79 -29.97
N PRO A 99 0.36 -10.16 -30.37
CA PRO A 99 -0.27 -9.09 -29.57
C PRO A 99 -0.68 -9.54 -28.17
N LYS A 100 -1.24 -10.76 -28.06
CA LYS A 100 -1.64 -11.35 -26.78
C LYS A 100 -0.44 -11.68 -25.90
N PHE A 101 0.66 -12.20 -26.48
CA PHE A 101 1.89 -12.44 -25.73
C PHE A 101 2.51 -11.14 -25.20
N VAL A 102 2.48 -10.06 -26.01
CA VAL A 102 2.99 -8.75 -25.59
C VAL A 102 2.14 -8.16 -24.47
N SER A 103 0.80 -8.15 -24.61
CA SER A 103 -0.08 -7.63 -23.55
C SER A 103 0.04 -8.45 -22.26
N PHE A 104 0.06 -9.78 -22.37
CA PHE A 104 0.32 -10.70 -21.26
C PHE A 104 1.64 -10.39 -20.55
N GLY A 105 2.75 -10.32 -21.28
CA GLY A 105 4.08 -10.13 -20.70
C GLY A 105 4.21 -8.78 -19.98
N ILE A 106 3.66 -7.72 -20.57
CA ILE A 106 3.62 -6.38 -19.95
C ILE A 106 2.76 -6.39 -18.70
N ALA A 107 1.54 -6.94 -18.76
CA ALA A 107 0.63 -7.02 -17.62
C ALA A 107 1.24 -7.83 -16.47
N PHE A 108 1.83 -8.99 -16.78
CA PHE A 108 2.49 -9.84 -15.79
C PHE A 108 3.65 -9.11 -15.11
N ALA A 109 4.53 -8.48 -15.88
CA ALA A 109 5.67 -7.75 -15.34
C ALA A 109 5.24 -6.57 -14.45
N LEU A 110 4.22 -5.81 -14.87
CA LEU A 110 3.66 -4.71 -14.09
C LEU A 110 3.01 -5.22 -12.81
N LEU A 111 2.17 -6.25 -12.89
CA LEU A 111 1.46 -6.78 -11.73
C LEU A 111 2.41 -7.43 -10.73
N ALA A 112 3.44 -8.15 -11.20
CA ALA A 112 4.51 -8.67 -10.36
C ALA A 112 5.29 -7.54 -9.67
N LYS A 113 5.56 -6.44 -10.37
CA LYS A 113 6.18 -5.25 -9.76
C LYS A 113 5.30 -4.65 -8.65
N TYR A 114 3.99 -4.52 -8.85
CA TYR A 114 3.05 -4.06 -7.82
C TYR A 114 3.02 -5.01 -6.63
N TRP A 115 3.02 -6.33 -6.88
CA TRP A 115 3.09 -7.31 -5.82
C TRP A 115 4.38 -7.16 -4.99
N ILE A 116 5.56 -7.02 -5.61
CA ILE A 116 6.83 -6.81 -4.91
C ILE A 116 6.80 -5.53 -4.06
N ALA A 117 6.29 -4.44 -4.64
CA ALA A 117 6.18 -3.15 -3.94
C ALA A 117 5.24 -3.25 -2.74
N ASN A 118 4.07 -3.86 -2.92
CA ASN A 118 3.08 -4.07 -1.88
C ASN A 118 3.58 -5.02 -0.80
N HIS A 119 4.25 -6.12 -1.15
CA HIS A 119 4.84 -7.06 -0.20
C HIS A 119 5.92 -6.39 0.67
N GLY A 120 6.83 -5.62 0.04
CA GLY A 120 7.82 -4.81 0.76
C GLY A 120 7.22 -3.66 1.58
N PHE A 121 6.08 -3.12 1.16
CA PHE A 121 5.33 -2.13 1.92
C PHE A 121 4.66 -2.75 3.14
N PHE A 122 4.02 -3.91 2.98
CA PHE A 122 3.45 -4.66 4.08
C PHE A 122 4.47 -4.87 5.17
N ALA A 123 5.71 -5.31 4.86
CA ALA A 123 6.76 -5.50 5.86
C ALA A 123 7.00 -4.30 6.82
N ARG A 124 6.66 -3.07 6.38
CA ARG A 124 6.83 -1.83 7.16
C ARG A 124 5.59 -1.39 7.94
N ILE A 125 4.43 -2.01 7.72
CA ILE A 125 3.17 -1.69 8.42
C ILE A 125 3.12 -2.35 9.80
N GLY A 126 2.80 -1.59 10.84
CA GLY A 126 2.69 -2.06 12.22
C GLY A 126 1.27 -2.41 12.62
N ARG A 127 0.26 -1.77 12.04
CA ARG A 127 -1.16 -2.00 12.34
C ARG A 127 -2.04 -1.63 11.15
N PHE A 128 -3.26 -2.14 11.10
CA PHE A 128 -4.27 -1.73 10.14
C PHE A 128 -5.44 -1.06 10.83
N ASP A 129 -6.08 -0.10 10.15
CA ASP A 129 -7.38 0.44 10.54
C ASP A 129 -8.45 0.06 9.51
N LYS A 130 -9.72 0.24 9.86
CA LYS A 130 -10.85 -0.12 8.98
C LYS A 130 -10.78 0.60 7.62
N ARG A 131 -10.30 1.84 7.60
CA ARG A 131 -10.21 2.66 6.38
C ARG A 131 -9.15 2.10 5.42
N TYR A 132 -7.99 1.72 5.93
CA TYR A 132 -6.94 1.05 5.18
C TYR A 132 -7.47 -0.24 4.56
N LEU A 133 -8.17 -1.07 5.34
CA LEU A 133 -8.76 -2.30 4.82
C LEU A 133 -9.78 -2.04 3.71
N THR A 134 -10.62 -1.01 3.85
CA THR A 134 -11.59 -0.64 2.81
C THR A 134 -10.90 -0.22 1.51
N ILE A 135 -9.87 0.62 1.59
CA ILE A 135 -9.07 1.03 0.43
C ILE A 135 -8.36 -0.18 -0.17
N CYS A 136 -7.84 -1.08 0.67
CA CYS A 136 -7.20 -2.32 0.25
C CYS A 136 -8.16 -3.21 -0.54
N MET A 137 -9.43 -3.34 -0.13
CA MET A 137 -10.42 -4.09 -0.90
C MET A 137 -10.67 -3.49 -2.28
N CYS A 138 -10.74 -2.15 -2.40
CA CYS A 138 -10.84 -1.49 -3.71
C CYS A 138 -9.59 -1.73 -4.58
N TYR A 139 -8.40 -1.70 -3.97
CA TYR A 139 -7.14 -2.01 -4.64
C TYR A 139 -7.12 -3.44 -5.18
N LEU A 140 -7.48 -4.41 -4.34
CA LEU A 140 -7.54 -5.83 -4.71
C LEU A 140 -8.60 -6.12 -5.77
N ALA A 141 -9.75 -5.45 -5.72
CA ALA A 141 -10.75 -5.55 -6.78
C ALA A 141 -10.20 -5.08 -8.13
N THR A 142 -9.41 -4.00 -8.14
CA THR A 142 -8.78 -3.49 -9.37
C THR A 142 -7.69 -4.45 -9.88
N VAL A 143 -6.90 -5.03 -8.98
CA VAL A 143 -5.90 -6.07 -9.30
C VAL A 143 -6.57 -7.30 -9.90
N ALA A 144 -7.64 -7.80 -9.28
CA ALA A 144 -8.39 -8.96 -9.76
C ALA A 144 -9.12 -8.70 -11.08
N PHE A 145 -9.47 -7.44 -11.38
CA PHE A 145 -10.07 -7.04 -12.65
C PHE A 145 -9.05 -6.99 -13.80
N LEU A 146 -7.77 -6.75 -13.52
CA LEU A 146 -6.73 -6.50 -14.54
C LEU A 146 -6.56 -7.57 -15.64
N PRO A 147 -6.84 -8.87 -15.41
CA PRO A 147 -6.83 -9.85 -16.50
C PRO A 147 -7.79 -9.50 -17.65
N PHE A 148 -8.97 -8.97 -17.35
CA PHE A 148 -9.97 -8.61 -18.37
C PHE A 148 -9.49 -7.56 -19.38
N PRO A 149 -9.01 -6.36 -18.98
CA PRO A 149 -8.51 -5.39 -19.94
C PRO A 149 -7.21 -5.84 -20.63
N THR A 150 -6.42 -6.73 -20.01
CA THR A 150 -5.24 -7.34 -20.65
C THR A 150 -5.63 -8.23 -21.83
N SER A 151 -6.66 -9.05 -21.64
CA SER A 151 -7.30 -9.84 -22.71
C SER A 151 -7.86 -8.93 -23.80
N LEU A 152 -8.58 -7.88 -23.40
CA LEU A 152 -9.23 -6.97 -24.34
C LEU A 152 -8.23 -6.27 -25.26
N ILE A 153 -7.10 -5.80 -24.74
CA ILE A 153 -6.05 -5.15 -25.56
C ILE A 153 -5.27 -6.15 -26.41
N GLY A 154 -5.12 -7.40 -25.94
CA GLY A 154 -4.50 -8.48 -26.73
C GLY A 154 -5.36 -8.95 -27.90
N GLU A 155 -6.69 -8.99 -27.73
CA GLU A 155 -7.65 -9.38 -28.78
C GLU A 155 -7.95 -8.23 -29.76
N TYR A 156 -8.10 -7.01 -29.24
CA TYR A 156 -8.48 -5.83 -30.01
C TYR A 156 -7.37 -4.77 -30.02
N GLU A 157 -6.17 -5.17 -30.47
CA GLU A 157 -4.96 -4.31 -30.42
C GLU A 157 -5.06 -3.04 -31.29
N SER A 158 -5.97 -3.01 -32.27
CA SER A 158 -6.21 -1.84 -33.11
C SER A 158 -7.32 -0.92 -32.56
N ASN A 159 -8.06 -1.35 -31.55
CA ASN A 159 -9.15 -0.57 -30.98
C ASN A 159 -8.62 0.34 -29.85
N PRO A 160 -8.73 1.67 -29.96
CA PRO A 160 -8.21 2.57 -28.93
C PRO A 160 -8.86 2.36 -27.56
N ILE A 161 -10.12 1.92 -27.49
CA ILE A 161 -10.84 1.70 -26.24
C ILE A 161 -10.22 0.57 -25.41
N SER A 162 -9.64 -0.45 -26.06
CA SER A 162 -8.93 -1.53 -25.36
C SER A 162 -7.68 -0.98 -24.64
N GLY A 163 -6.92 -0.12 -25.33
CA GLY A 163 -5.79 0.62 -24.77
C GLY A 163 -6.18 1.56 -23.62
N VAL A 164 -7.23 2.35 -23.81
CA VAL A 164 -7.74 3.28 -22.78
C VAL A 164 -8.14 2.53 -21.51
N LEU A 165 -8.92 1.45 -21.64
CA LEU A 165 -9.38 0.68 -20.48
C LEU A 165 -8.21 0.03 -19.73
N PHE A 166 -7.21 -0.46 -20.46
CA PHE A 166 -6.01 -1.05 -19.86
C PHE A 166 -5.17 -0.02 -19.11
N ALA A 167 -4.91 1.14 -19.71
CA ALA A 167 -4.20 2.25 -19.08
C ALA A 167 -4.94 2.77 -17.83
N LEU A 168 -6.27 2.94 -17.91
CA LEU A 168 -7.08 3.38 -16.76
C LEU A 168 -7.07 2.36 -15.62
N SER A 169 -7.11 1.06 -15.93
CA SER A 169 -7.06 -0.01 -14.92
C SER A 169 -5.71 0.00 -14.18
N LEU A 170 -4.60 0.13 -14.91
CA LEU A 170 -3.26 0.25 -14.31
C LEU A 170 -3.05 1.58 -13.56
N ALA A 171 -3.64 2.66 -14.04
CA ALA A 171 -3.69 3.93 -13.31
C ALA A 171 -4.44 3.74 -11.99
N ALA A 172 -5.60 3.08 -11.99
CA ALA A 172 -6.34 2.80 -10.77
C ALA A 172 -5.54 1.95 -9.76
N VAL A 173 -4.84 0.89 -10.22
CA VAL A 173 -3.92 0.10 -9.37
C VAL A 173 -2.86 1.02 -8.73
N SER A 174 -2.17 1.81 -9.54
CA SER A 174 -1.10 2.72 -9.09
C SER A 174 -1.61 3.80 -8.11
N GLY A 175 -2.77 4.37 -8.42
CA GLY A 175 -3.38 5.42 -7.62
C GLY A 175 -3.82 4.89 -6.27
N LEU A 176 -4.48 3.73 -6.22
CA LEU A 176 -4.90 3.10 -4.98
C LEU A 176 -3.72 2.65 -4.12
N GLU A 177 -2.65 2.11 -4.71
CA GLU A 177 -1.40 1.83 -3.98
C GLU A 177 -0.82 3.11 -3.35
N THR A 178 -0.81 4.22 -4.10
CA THR A 178 -0.36 5.53 -3.59
C THR A 178 -1.25 6.03 -2.45
N VAL A 179 -2.57 5.85 -2.55
CA VAL A 179 -3.53 6.21 -1.50
C VAL A 179 -3.32 5.35 -0.25
N LEU A 180 -3.03 4.06 -0.38
CA LEU A 180 -2.69 3.17 0.74
C LEU A 180 -1.42 3.65 1.45
N LEU A 181 -0.37 3.97 0.70
CA LEU A 181 0.87 4.53 1.24
C LEU A 181 0.61 5.85 1.99
N TRP A 182 -0.13 6.76 1.37
CA TRP A 182 -0.47 8.06 1.94
C TRP A 182 -1.28 7.92 3.24
N HIS A 183 -2.31 7.07 3.23
CA HIS A 183 -3.18 6.84 4.39
C HIS A 183 -2.40 6.19 5.54
N ALA A 184 -1.62 5.15 5.26
CA ALA A 184 -0.85 4.46 6.28
C ALA A 184 0.14 5.37 7.01
N GLN A 185 0.77 6.30 6.28
CA GLN A 185 1.67 7.29 6.89
C GLN A 185 0.89 8.31 7.71
N ARG A 186 -0.20 8.86 7.15
CA ARG A 186 -1.01 9.89 7.82
C ARG A 186 -1.70 9.38 9.09
N ALA A 187 -2.14 8.13 9.08
CA ALA A 187 -2.79 7.49 10.23
C ALA A 187 -1.79 6.82 11.21
N GLY A 188 -0.48 6.96 10.99
CA GLY A 188 0.53 6.39 11.88
C GLY A 188 0.45 4.88 11.98
N LEU A 189 0.24 4.20 10.84
CA LEU A 189 0.11 2.74 10.75
C LEU A 189 1.47 2.04 10.56
N MET A 190 2.56 2.80 10.33
CA MET A 190 3.89 2.28 10.01
C MET A 190 4.68 1.91 11.27
N ARG A 191 5.42 0.79 11.26
CA ARG A 191 6.35 0.41 12.35
C ARG A 191 7.50 1.39 12.49
N THR A 192 8.03 1.83 11.37
CA THR A 192 9.16 2.76 11.28
C THR A 192 8.71 3.99 10.49
N PRO A 193 8.27 5.06 11.18
CA PRO A 193 7.88 6.29 10.52
C PRO A 193 9.02 6.80 9.64
N ALA A 194 8.72 7.12 8.39
CA ALA A 194 9.68 7.74 7.51
C ALA A 194 9.84 9.22 7.89
N SER A 195 11.03 9.80 7.70
CA SER A 195 11.16 11.26 7.75
C SER A 195 10.29 11.90 6.67
N GLU A 196 9.84 13.14 6.89
CA GLU A 196 8.96 13.83 5.94
C GLU A 196 9.55 13.90 4.54
N GLN A 197 10.87 14.14 4.44
CA GLN A 197 11.58 14.16 3.15
C GLN A 197 11.53 12.80 2.44
N VAL A 198 11.73 11.71 3.17
CA VAL A 198 11.67 10.34 2.63
C VAL A 198 10.25 9.98 2.22
N TYR A 199 9.26 10.37 3.00
CA TYR A 199 7.85 10.18 2.69
C TYR A 199 7.44 10.91 1.40
N ARG A 200 7.76 12.21 1.29
CA ARG A 200 7.47 13.00 0.09
C ARG A 200 8.11 12.42 -1.16
N TRP A 201 9.34 11.93 -1.05
CA TRP A 201 10.00 11.21 -2.14
C TRP A 201 9.26 9.90 -2.47
N GLN A 202 8.90 9.08 -1.48
CA GLN A 202 8.16 7.82 -1.72
C GLN A 202 6.82 8.06 -2.42
N VAL A 203 6.02 9.04 -1.97
CA VAL A 203 4.75 9.39 -2.63
C VAL A 203 4.99 9.91 -4.04
N SER A 204 6.01 10.77 -4.24
CA SER A 204 6.34 11.28 -5.58
C SER A 204 6.71 10.15 -6.53
N VAL A 205 7.48 9.15 -6.06
CA VAL A 205 7.86 7.98 -6.85
C VAL A 205 6.66 7.06 -7.11
N ALA A 206 5.78 6.86 -6.12
CA ALA A 206 4.55 6.08 -6.27
C ALA A 206 3.54 6.72 -7.25
N LEU A 207 3.58 8.04 -7.41
CA LEU A 207 2.72 8.76 -8.34
C LEU A 207 3.22 8.70 -9.81
N ILE A 208 4.47 8.29 -10.05
CA ILE A 208 5.02 8.23 -11.41
C ILE A 208 4.24 7.24 -12.29
N PRO A 209 4.00 5.97 -11.89
CA PRO A 209 3.22 5.06 -12.71
C PRO A 209 1.79 5.56 -12.97
N PHE A 210 1.12 6.12 -11.94
CA PHE A 210 -0.22 6.70 -12.07
C PHE A 210 -0.27 7.77 -13.17
N THR A 211 0.64 8.75 -13.09
CA THR A 211 0.71 9.84 -14.08
C THR A 211 1.15 9.34 -15.45
N MET A 212 2.11 8.40 -15.51
CA MET A 212 2.58 7.79 -16.74
C MET A 212 1.42 7.15 -17.51
N PHE A 213 0.63 6.28 -16.88
CA PHE A 213 -0.47 5.59 -17.57
C PHE A 213 -1.50 6.57 -18.13
N LEU A 214 -1.89 7.57 -17.34
CA LEU A 214 -2.84 8.59 -17.78
C LEU A 214 -2.31 9.44 -18.93
N VAL A 215 -1.07 9.91 -18.85
CA VAL A 215 -0.44 10.75 -19.89
C VAL A 215 -0.25 10.00 -21.20
N THR A 216 -0.10 8.67 -21.15
CA THR A 216 0.03 7.85 -22.36
C THR A 216 -1.30 7.49 -23.04
N ILE A 217 -2.46 7.79 -22.44
CA ILE A 217 -3.78 7.49 -23.04
C ILE A 217 -3.94 8.03 -24.47
N PRO A 218 -3.51 9.26 -24.83
CA PRO A 218 -3.58 9.74 -26.20
C PRO A 218 -2.83 8.85 -27.22
N LEU A 219 -1.78 8.13 -26.80
CA LEU A 219 -1.07 7.20 -27.67
C LEU A 219 -1.95 6.01 -28.08
N ALA A 220 -2.94 5.62 -27.27
CA ALA A 220 -3.88 4.56 -27.62
C ALA A 220 -4.70 4.88 -28.88
N PHE A 221 -4.97 6.17 -29.15
CA PHE A 221 -5.66 6.64 -30.34
C PHE A 221 -4.79 6.66 -31.59
N VAL A 222 -3.46 6.61 -31.42
CA VAL A 222 -2.50 6.40 -32.52
C VAL A 222 -2.29 4.91 -32.76
N SER A 223 -1.96 4.17 -31.69
CA SER A 223 -1.81 2.73 -31.67
C SER A 223 -1.70 2.24 -30.21
N PRO A 224 -2.58 1.35 -29.74
CA PRO A 224 -2.45 0.70 -28.43
C PRO A 224 -1.09 0.01 -28.25
N THR A 225 -0.53 -0.58 -29.32
CA THR A 225 0.81 -1.19 -29.30
C THR A 225 1.90 -0.15 -29.05
N VAL A 226 1.85 1.02 -29.71
CA VAL A 226 2.80 2.12 -29.44
C VAL A 226 2.69 2.60 -27.99
N MET A 227 1.48 2.72 -27.46
CA MET A 227 1.26 3.04 -26.04
C MET A 227 1.95 2.01 -25.13
N LEU A 228 1.73 0.71 -25.35
CA LEU A 228 2.36 -0.37 -24.58
C LEU A 228 3.89 -0.33 -24.64
N LEU A 229 4.46 -0.20 -25.84
CA LEU A 229 5.91 -0.15 -26.04
C LEU A 229 6.53 1.09 -25.39
N SER A 230 5.80 2.21 -25.33
CA SER A 230 6.28 3.41 -24.64
C SER A 230 6.57 3.15 -23.17
N TRP A 231 5.80 2.28 -22.50
CA TRP A 231 5.98 1.98 -21.08
C TRP A 231 7.27 1.19 -20.80
N ILE A 232 7.70 0.34 -21.74
CA ILE A 232 8.97 -0.40 -21.64
C ILE A 232 10.16 0.57 -21.58
N VAL A 233 10.04 1.73 -22.22
CA VAL A 233 11.07 2.77 -22.23
C VAL A 233 10.91 3.74 -21.05
N ILE A 234 9.70 4.23 -20.81
CA ILE A 234 9.43 5.25 -19.78
C ILE A 234 9.67 4.70 -18.38
N ALA A 235 9.23 3.48 -18.07
CA ALA A 235 9.34 2.90 -16.74
C ALA A 235 10.80 2.80 -16.22
N PRO A 236 11.79 2.26 -16.95
CA PRO A 236 13.18 2.23 -16.48
C PRO A 236 13.82 3.62 -16.39
N LEU A 237 13.47 4.55 -17.29
CA LEU A 237 13.96 5.94 -17.23
C LEU A 237 13.45 6.65 -15.97
N ALA A 238 12.14 6.52 -15.70
CA ALA A 238 11.52 6.99 -14.46
C ALA A 238 12.16 6.36 -13.23
N GLY A 239 12.43 5.05 -13.24
CA GLY A 239 13.12 4.35 -12.16
C GLY A 239 14.53 4.88 -11.90
N ARG A 240 15.32 5.10 -12.95
CA ARG A 240 16.66 5.72 -12.85
C ARG A 240 16.60 7.13 -12.30
N TRP A 241 15.64 7.94 -12.77
CA TRP A 241 15.40 9.29 -12.27
C TRP A 241 15.05 9.29 -10.77
N ALA A 242 14.15 8.41 -10.36
CA ALA A 242 13.74 8.26 -8.97
C ALA A 242 14.92 7.86 -8.08
N HIS A 243 15.77 6.93 -8.55
CA HIS A 243 16.97 6.50 -7.86
C HIS A 243 17.99 7.61 -7.69
N ARG A 244 18.18 8.46 -8.71
CA ARG A 244 19.12 9.59 -8.66
C ARG A 244 18.68 10.69 -7.69
N ARG A 245 17.39 10.80 -7.40
CA ARG A 245 16.82 11.80 -6.48
C ARG A 245 16.55 11.26 -5.07
N LYS A 246 17.13 10.11 -4.71
CA LYS A 246 17.02 9.53 -3.36
C LYS A 246 17.53 10.52 -2.31
N PRO A 247 16.77 10.79 -1.24
CA PRO A 247 17.21 11.69 -0.16
C PRO A 247 18.47 11.18 0.56
N ALA A 248 19.39 12.10 0.89
CA ALA A 248 20.64 11.79 1.60
C ALA A 248 20.43 11.16 2.99
N ALA A 249 19.27 11.39 3.62
CA ALA A 249 18.88 10.76 4.88
C ALA A 249 18.74 9.23 4.79
N LEU A 250 18.61 8.65 3.59
CA LEU A 250 18.60 7.20 3.37
C LEU A 250 20.02 6.61 3.28
N THR A 251 20.99 7.41 2.83
CA THR A 251 22.40 7.00 2.71
C THR A 251 23.16 7.04 4.03
N SER A 252 22.83 7.96 4.95
CA SER A 252 23.54 8.08 6.23
C SER A 252 23.23 6.96 7.24
N ARG A 253 22.08 6.27 7.12
CA ARG A 253 21.75 5.10 7.95
C ARG A 253 22.46 3.81 7.53
N GLN A 254 23.14 3.78 6.37
CA GLN A 254 23.82 2.60 5.87
C GLN A 254 25.33 2.58 6.15
N ASN A 255 25.92 3.68 6.64
CA ASN A 255 27.31 3.64 7.10
C ASN A 255 27.35 2.94 8.48
N PRO A 256 28.08 1.82 8.63
CA PRO A 256 28.37 1.27 9.94
C PRO A 256 29.06 2.35 10.79
N ILE A 257 28.74 2.39 12.08
CA ILE A 257 29.57 3.09 13.06
C ILE A 257 30.99 2.49 12.87
N PRO A 258 32.03 3.28 12.60
CA PRO A 258 33.38 2.73 12.60
C PRO A 258 33.59 2.14 13.99
N ASP A 259 33.93 0.84 14.06
CA ASP A 259 34.23 0.16 15.31
C ASP A 259 35.24 1.03 16.07
N GLY A 260 34.73 1.72 17.08
CA GLY A 260 35.52 2.59 17.93
C GLY A 260 36.38 1.70 18.80
N ASP A 261 37.69 1.90 18.67
CA ASP A 261 38.70 1.59 19.67
C ASP A 261 38.58 0.20 20.34
N SER A 262 39.22 -0.79 19.71
CA SER A 262 39.93 -1.81 20.47
C SER A 262 41.13 -1.15 21.16
N CYS A 263 40.86 -0.42 22.23
CA CYS A 263 41.82 -0.13 23.28
C CYS A 263 41.87 -1.36 24.21
N GLU A 264 42.77 -2.30 23.91
CA GLU A 264 43.41 -3.19 24.89
C GLU A 264 44.87 -3.42 24.48
#